data_AF-A0A2J6SS07-F1
#
_entry.id   AF-A0A2J6SS07-F1
#
_cell.length_a   1.000
_cell.length_b   1.000
_cell.length_c   1.000
_cell.angle_alpha   90.00
_cell.angle_beta   90.00
_cell.angle_gamma   90.00
#
_symmetry.space_group_name_H-M   'P 1'
#
loop_
_entity.id
_entity.type
_entity.pdbx_description
1 polymer ?
#
loop_
_entity_poly.entity_id
_entity_poly.type
_entity_poly.pdbx_seq_one_letter_code
_entity_poly.pdbx_strand_id
1 'polypeptide(L)'
;MTTITAGTVEVTIPPWTTSTNLGPLPTTAFPSDCLASLWDFNTPALGMPWTQMTQGCAASTCCPYGNFYTEAWAWMTSYYSPGVCPSQYRSCHGPMPPSALSTAPDETIAFCCPTNYGCPASGFFQYCQSALSTATAVIVVDNILDQKTLSTSTWTLDSDWGYSWQAVYPIQVRTGGCRVDSRSNFEIYADNHKHTEHSFANADLDIGP
;
A
#
# COMPACT_ATOMS: atom_id res chain seq x y z
N MET A 1 -8.09 -11.68 18.85
CA MET A 1 -6.75 -11.28 19.32
C MET A 1 -5.88 -12.51 19.25
N THR A 2 -4.67 -12.40 18.74
CA THR A 2 -3.75 -13.53 18.63
C THR A 2 -2.38 -13.12 19.15
N THR A 3 -1.79 -13.91 20.05
CA THR A 3 -0.44 -13.67 20.55
C THR A 3 0.52 -14.61 19.85
N ILE A 4 1.68 -14.08 19.50
CA ILE A 4 2.72 -14.81 18.80
C ILE A 4 4.06 -14.57 19.47
N THR A 5 4.96 -15.53 19.36
CA THR A 5 6.32 -15.42 19.88
C THR A 5 7.27 -15.13 18.72
N ALA A 6 8.00 -14.02 18.82
CA ALA A 6 9.02 -13.63 17.87
C ALA A 6 10.37 -13.52 18.59
N GLY A 7 11.23 -14.52 18.40
CA GLY A 7 12.41 -14.69 19.23
C GLY A 7 12.01 -14.94 20.69
N THR A 8 12.40 -14.03 21.59
CA THR A 8 12.05 -14.08 23.02
C THR A 8 10.91 -13.14 23.41
N VAL A 9 10.33 -12.43 22.45
CA VAL A 9 9.31 -11.40 22.71
C VAL A 9 7.93 -11.88 22.28
N GLU A 10 6.93 -11.68 23.14
CA GLU A 10 5.54 -11.88 22.80
C GLU A 10 4.97 -10.63 22.12
N VAL A 11 4.35 -10.81 20.95
CA VAL A 11 3.68 -9.75 20.20
C VAL A 11 2.20 -10.07 20.15
N THR A 12 1.37 -9.10 20.55
CA THR A 12 -0.08 -9.23 20.47
C THR A 12 -0.61 -8.58 19.20
N ILE A 13 -1.25 -9.40 18.37
CA ILE A 13 -1.95 -8.94 17.17
C ILE A 13 -3.40 -8.60 17.55
N PRO A 14 -3.81 -7.34 17.38
CA PRO A 14 -5.19 -6.94 17.61
C PRO A 14 -6.14 -7.68 16.65
N PRO A 15 -7.35 -8.02 17.09
CA PRO A 15 -8.40 -8.41 16.16
C PRO A 15 -8.85 -7.17 15.37
N TRP A 16 -8.37 -7.01 14.15
CA TRP A 16 -8.84 -5.93 13.29
C TRP A 16 -10.21 -6.28 12.72
N THR A 17 -11.20 -5.44 12.97
CA THR A 17 -12.55 -5.56 12.40
C THR A 17 -12.82 -4.49 11.34
N THR A 18 -11.96 -3.48 11.26
CA THR A 18 -12.10 -2.35 10.35
C THR A 18 -10.86 -2.22 9.47
N SER A 19 -11.03 -1.55 8.35
CA SER A 19 -9.94 -1.18 7.45
C SER A 19 -10.19 0.18 6.82
N THR A 20 -9.12 0.92 6.54
CA THR A 20 -9.17 2.30 6.04
C THR A 20 -8.84 2.32 4.55
N ASN A 21 -9.77 2.84 3.74
CA ASN A 21 -9.49 3.10 2.32
C ASN A 21 -8.69 4.40 2.18
N LEU A 22 -7.49 4.31 1.62
CA LEU A 22 -6.58 5.43 1.34
C LEU A 22 -6.87 6.11 -0.01
N GLY A 23 -7.87 5.63 -0.75
CA GLY A 23 -8.25 6.10 -2.07
C GLY A 23 -7.84 5.14 -3.19
N PRO A 24 -8.01 5.55 -4.46
CA PRO A 24 -7.56 4.76 -5.60
C PRO A 24 -6.04 4.72 -5.67
N LEU A 25 -5.48 3.61 -6.16
CA LEU A 25 -4.08 3.53 -6.57
C LEU A 25 -4.02 3.12 -8.04
N PRO A 26 -3.97 4.09 -8.97
CA PRO A 26 -3.80 3.77 -10.38
C PRO A 26 -2.40 3.19 -10.61
N THR A 27 -2.19 2.63 -11.81
CA THR A 27 -0.86 2.20 -12.24
C THR A 27 0.11 3.38 -12.15
N THR A 28 1.00 3.31 -11.17
CA THR A 28 1.95 4.37 -10.83
C THR A 28 3.35 3.79 -10.78
N ALA A 29 4.34 4.65 -11.03
CA ALA A 29 5.73 4.37 -10.73
C ALA A 29 6.10 5.16 -9.49
N PHE A 30 6.70 4.51 -8.51
CA PHE A 30 7.24 5.21 -7.34
C PHE A 30 8.58 5.85 -7.73
N PRO A 31 9.02 6.93 -7.04
CA PRO A 31 10.37 7.42 -7.21
C PRO A 31 11.38 6.27 -7.00
N SER A 32 12.36 6.14 -7.89
CA SER A 32 13.37 5.07 -7.81
C SER A 32 14.10 5.06 -6.48
N ASP A 33 14.30 6.23 -5.90
CA ASP A 33 15.05 6.44 -4.66
C ASP A 33 14.34 5.80 -3.45
N CYS A 34 13.04 5.55 -3.57
CA CYS A 34 12.24 4.90 -2.53
C CYS A 34 12.59 3.43 -2.29
N LEU A 35 13.33 2.81 -3.22
CA LEU A 35 13.86 1.46 -3.10
C LEU A 35 15.40 1.44 -3.05
N ALA A 36 16.06 2.60 -3.15
CA ALA A 36 17.52 2.69 -3.18
C ALA A 36 18.14 2.85 -1.79
N SER A 37 17.44 3.53 -0.87
CA SER A 37 17.90 3.74 0.50
C SER A 37 16.97 3.07 1.50
N LEU A 38 17.53 2.62 2.61
CA LEU A 38 16.80 2.18 3.79
C LEU A 38 16.42 3.40 4.64
N TRP A 39 15.35 3.26 5.40
CA TRP A 39 14.88 4.26 6.36
C TRP A 39 14.92 3.67 7.76
N ASP A 40 15.56 4.39 8.66
CA ASP A 40 15.49 4.17 10.10
C ASP A 40 14.64 5.27 10.72
N PHE A 41 13.43 4.90 11.16
CA PHE A 41 12.50 5.83 11.76
C PHE A 41 12.73 6.07 13.25
N ASN A 42 13.76 5.48 13.89
CA ASN A 42 13.97 5.53 15.35
C ASN A 42 12.72 5.23 16.18
N THR A 43 11.78 4.51 15.59
CA THR A 43 10.50 4.13 16.16
C THR A 43 10.45 2.61 16.09
N PRO A 44 9.96 1.91 17.13
CA PRO A 44 9.65 0.50 17.00
C PRO A 44 8.85 0.30 15.72
N ALA A 45 9.22 -0.71 14.92
CA ALA A 45 8.52 -0.99 13.67
C ALA A 45 7.03 -1.04 13.97
N LEU A 46 6.22 -0.51 13.05
CA LEU A 46 4.79 -0.44 13.24
C LEU A 46 4.28 -1.83 13.69
N GLY A 47 3.80 -1.97 14.93
CA GLY A 47 3.35 -3.28 15.48
C GLY A 47 4.42 -4.24 16.05
N MET A 48 5.71 -3.89 15.99
CA MET A 48 6.84 -4.68 16.51
C MET A 48 7.65 -3.89 17.55
N PRO A 49 8.26 -4.56 18.54
CA PRO A 49 8.98 -3.88 19.63
C PRO A 49 10.40 -3.41 19.26
N TRP A 50 10.91 -3.77 18.09
CA TRP A 50 12.23 -3.34 17.59
C TRP A 50 12.09 -2.44 16.38
N THR A 51 13.03 -1.53 16.20
CA THR A 51 13.16 -0.72 14.98
C THR A 51 13.49 -1.61 13.78
N GLN A 52 12.90 -1.34 12.62
CA GLN A 52 13.25 -2.03 11.37
C GLN A 52 13.76 -1.05 10.33
N MET A 53 14.82 -1.46 9.64
CA MET A 53 15.27 -0.81 8.42
C MET A 53 14.30 -1.16 7.29
N THR A 54 13.66 -0.15 6.70
CA THR A 54 12.60 -0.36 5.71
C THR A 54 12.71 0.55 4.50
N GLN A 55 11.82 0.35 3.51
CA GLN A 55 11.74 1.12 2.27
C GLN A 55 10.28 1.35 1.87
N GLY A 56 10.05 2.19 0.86
CA GLY A 56 8.72 2.44 0.31
C GLY A 56 7.80 3.22 1.26
N CYS A 57 6.53 2.80 1.34
CA CYS A 57 5.41 3.54 1.93
C CYS A 57 5.50 3.92 3.42
N ALA A 58 6.53 3.48 4.15
CA ALA A 58 6.79 4.06 5.48
C ALA A 58 7.36 5.48 5.38
N ALA A 59 8.15 5.77 4.34
CA ALA A 59 8.60 7.11 4.05
C ALA A 59 7.50 7.89 3.33
N SER A 60 7.17 9.07 3.85
CA SER A 60 6.12 9.96 3.34
C SER A 60 6.33 10.33 1.87
N THR A 61 7.58 10.60 1.50
CA THR A 61 8.03 10.89 0.13
C THR A 61 7.89 9.71 -0.81
N CYS A 62 7.72 8.52 -0.26
CA CYS A 62 7.64 7.25 -0.97
C CYS A 62 6.27 6.61 -0.89
N CYS A 63 5.26 7.36 -0.47
CA CYS A 63 3.91 6.88 -0.35
C CYS A 63 2.98 7.62 -1.32
N PRO A 64 2.10 6.93 -2.07
CA PRO A 64 1.15 7.57 -2.96
C PRO A 64 0.31 8.59 -2.19
N TYR A 65 0.18 9.79 -2.73
CA TYR A 65 -0.61 10.88 -2.14
C TYR A 65 -0.19 11.27 -0.71
N GLY A 66 1.02 10.87 -0.27
CA GLY A 66 1.49 11.13 1.10
C GLY A 66 0.77 10.30 2.17
N ASN A 67 0.07 9.23 1.80
CA ASN A 67 -0.65 8.36 2.75
C ASN A 67 0.27 7.30 3.36
N PHE A 68 1.32 7.73 4.06
CA PHE A 68 2.29 6.82 4.71
C PHE A 68 1.76 6.25 6.02
N TYR A 69 2.37 5.14 6.42
CA TYR A 69 1.94 4.39 7.59
C TYR A 69 2.44 5.04 8.88
N THR A 70 1.53 5.55 9.70
CA THR A 70 1.83 6.23 10.97
C THR A 70 1.40 5.44 12.20
N GLU A 71 0.56 4.43 12.02
CA GLU A 71 -0.02 3.63 13.10
C GLU A 71 0.49 2.19 13.08
N ALA A 72 0.52 1.55 14.26
CA ALA A 72 0.85 0.14 14.37
C ALA A 72 -0.11 -0.69 13.50
N TRP A 73 0.43 -1.63 12.72
CA TRP A 73 -0.32 -2.48 11.80
C TRP A 73 -1.03 -1.75 10.64
N ALA A 74 -0.72 -0.47 10.39
CA ALA A 74 -1.39 0.32 9.34
C ALA A 74 -1.25 -0.27 7.94
N TRP A 75 -0.16 -0.98 7.61
CA TRP A 75 0.00 -1.65 6.31
C TRP A 75 -0.92 -2.85 6.13
N MET A 76 -1.40 -3.44 7.25
CA MET A 76 -2.42 -4.48 7.24
C MET A 76 -3.79 -3.82 7.14
N THR A 77 -4.08 -2.81 7.99
CA THR A 77 -5.41 -2.23 8.16
C THR A 77 -5.77 -1.13 7.16
N SER A 78 -4.83 -0.64 6.37
CA SER A 78 -5.07 0.36 5.33
C SER A 78 -4.96 -0.26 3.95
N TYR A 79 -5.73 0.22 2.96
CA TYR A 79 -5.69 -0.29 1.60
C TYR A 79 -6.03 0.78 0.56
N TYR A 80 -5.61 0.54 -0.68
CA TYR A 80 -6.05 1.31 -1.84
C TYR A 80 -7.12 0.54 -2.62
N SER A 81 -8.23 1.19 -2.99
CA SER A 81 -9.30 0.61 -3.82
C SER A 81 -10.01 1.66 -4.68
N PRO A 82 -10.19 1.42 -6.01
CA PRO A 82 -9.55 0.33 -6.75
C PRO A 82 -8.02 0.53 -6.78
N GLY A 83 -7.27 -0.54 -6.53
CA GLY A 83 -5.81 -0.47 -6.43
C GLY A 83 -5.09 -1.43 -7.37
N VAL A 84 -4.02 -0.97 -8.00
CA VAL A 84 -3.11 -1.78 -8.82
C VAL A 84 -1.69 -1.64 -8.27
N CYS A 85 -0.94 -2.75 -8.22
CA CYS A 85 0.44 -2.68 -7.76
C CYS A 85 1.28 -1.75 -8.65
N PRO A 86 2.14 -0.90 -8.04
CA PRO A 86 3.07 -0.06 -8.77
C PRO A 86 4.01 -0.89 -9.67
N SER A 87 4.56 -0.30 -10.73
CA SER A 87 5.35 -1.04 -11.72
C SER A 87 6.64 -1.66 -11.19
N GLN A 88 7.24 -1.07 -10.14
CA GLN A 88 8.42 -1.63 -9.46
C GLN A 88 8.06 -2.68 -8.40
N TYR A 89 6.77 -2.97 -8.25
CA TYR A 89 6.22 -3.91 -7.29
C TYR A 89 5.55 -5.06 -8.03
N ARG A 90 5.48 -6.21 -7.36
CA ARG A 90 4.72 -7.36 -7.82
C ARG A 90 3.58 -7.68 -6.86
N SER A 91 2.54 -8.27 -7.43
CA SER A 91 1.42 -8.79 -6.66
C SER A 91 1.81 -10.07 -5.92
N CYS A 92 1.47 -10.11 -4.64
CA CYS A 92 1.61 -11.21 -3.71
C CYS A 92 0.23 -11.53 -3.12
N HIS A 93 0.06 -12.73 -2.57
CA HIS A 93 -1.14 -13.03 -1.81
C HIS A 93 -1.33 -12.03 -0.66
N GLY A 94 -2.57 -11.57 -0.48
CA GLY A 94 -2.95 -10.70 0.61
C GLY A 94 -2.90 -11.41 1.98
N PRO A 95 -3.37 -10.72 3.03
CA PRO A 95 -3.30 -11.25 4.39
C PRO A 95 -4.12 -12.53 4.53
N MET A 96 -3.47 -13.56 5.07
CA MET A 96 -4.10 -14.85 5.39
C MET A 96 -4.65 -14.85 6.83
N PRO A 97 -5.59 -15.76 7.15
CA PRO A 97 -6.08 -15.92 8.52
C PRO A 97 -4.94 -16.16 9.53
N PRO A 98 -5.06 -15.66 10.77
CA PRO A 98 -6.21 -14.94 11.33
C PRO A 98 -6.19 -13.43 11.09
N SER A 99 -5.17 -12.92 10.39
CA SER A 99 -4.99 -11.50 10.06
C SER A 99 -5.76 -11.02 8.83
N ALA A 100 -6.47 -11.93 8.15
CA ALA A 100 -7.28 -11.60 6.99
C ALA A 100 -8.38 -10.60 7.37
N LEU A 101 -8.44 -9.48 6.65
CA LEU A 101 -9.47 -8.47 6.85
C LEU A 101 -10.75 -8.82 6.10
N SER A 102 -11.87 -8.28 6.57
CA SER A 102 -13.14 -8.38 5.85
C SER A 102 -13.05 -7.66 4.50
N THR A 103 -13.52 -8.35 3.48
CA THR A 103 -13.64 -7.86 2.10
C THR A 103 -15.11 -7.78 1.69
N ALA A 104 -15.42 -6.89 0.75
CA ALA A 104 -16.70 -6.95 0.07
C ALA A 104 -16.82 -8.26 -0.74
N PRO A 105 -18.04 -8.74 -1.05
CA PRO A 105 -18.22 -9.82 -2.00
C PRO A 105 -17.50 -9.50 -3.32
N ASP A 106 -16.81 -10.48 -3.89
CA ASP A 106 -16.04 -10.37 -5.14
C ASP A 106 -14.85 -9.39 -5.10
N GLU A 107 -14.46 -8.91 -3.92
CA GLU A 107 -13.23 -8.14 -3.73
C GLU A 107 -12.05 -9.09 -3.48
N THR A 108 -10.98 -8.90 -4.23
CA THR A 108 -9.69 -9.60 -4.04
C THR A 108 -8.70 -8.66 -3.38
N ILE A 109 -8.06 -9.12 -2.31
CA ILE A 109 -6.93 -8.41 -1.69
C ILE A 109 -5.62 -8.97 -2.26
N ALA A 110 -4.72 -8.07 -2.62
CA ALA A 110 -3.32 -8.39 -2.88
C ALA A 110 -2.39 -7.51 -2.06
N PHE A 111 -1.23 -8.05 -1.74
CA PHE A 111 -0.09 -7.26 -1.27
C PHE A 111 0.82 -6.94 -2.43
N CYS A 112 1.30 -5.71 -2.51
CA CYS A 112 2.33 -5.31 -3.44
C CYS A 112 3.65 -5.24 -2.69
N CYS A 113 4.62 -6.03 -3.14
CA CYS A 113 5.99 -6.02 -2.65
C CYS A 113 6.95 -5.53 -3.72
N PRO A 114 8.02 -4.81 -3.37
CA PRO A 114 9.02 -4.44 -4.37
C PRO A 114 9.60 -5.70 -5.03
N THR A 115 9.85 -5.64 -6.33
CA THR A 115 10.15 -6.85 -7.14
C THR A 115 11.41 -7.60 -6.69
N ASN A 116 12.34 -6.94 -5.99
CA ASN A 116 13.56 -7.52 -5.41
C ASN A 116 13.39 -8.09 -3.99
N TYR A 117 12.18 -8.06 -3.40
CA TYR A 117 11.88 -8.66 -2.11
C TYR A 117 11.09 -9.95 -2.30
N GLY A 118 11.18 -10.92 -1.40
CA GLY A 118 10.26 -12.05 -1.29
C GLY A 118 8.85 -11.59 -0.91
N CYS A 119 7.83 -12.31 -1.40
CA CYS A 119 6.45 -12.10 -0.93
C CYS A 119 6.34 -12.54 0.54
N PRO A 120 5.41 -11.96 1.32
CA PRO A 120 5.19 -12.41 2.67
C PRO A 120 4.82 -13.90 2.65
N ALA A 121 5.59 -14.71 3.38
CA ALA A 121 5.26 -16.11 3.58
C ALA A 121 4.15 -16.25 4.63
N SER A 122 3.50 -17.42 4.68
CA SER A 122 2.48 -17.70 5.67
C SER A 122 2.98 -17.45 7.09
N GLY A 123 2.23 -16.65 7.83
CA GLY A 123 2.58 -16.27 9.18
C GLY A 123 1.99 -14.92 9.54
N PHE A 124 2.35 -14.47 10.73
CA PHE A 124 1.77 -13.28 11.33
C PHE A 124 2.52 -11.98 10.97
N PHE A 125 3.78 -12.11 10.58
CA PHE A 125 4.63 -11.00 10.16
C PHE A 125 4.61 -10.91 8.65
N GLN A 126 3.55 -10.32 8.11
CA GLN A 126 3.36 -10.26 6.66
C GLN A 126 4.14 -9.10 6.03
N TYR A 127 5.47 -9.13 6.17
CA TYR A 127 6.39 -8.19 5.54
C TYR A 127 6.92 -8.77 4.22
N CYS A 128 7.24 -7.91 3.26
CA CYS A 128 8.10 -8.28 2.15
C CYS A 128 9.53 -8.34 2.68
N GLN A 129 10.26 -9.43 2.45
CA GLN A 129 11.59 -9.63 3.06
C GLN A 129 12.64 -9.89 1.99
N SER A 130 13.85 -9.38 2.18
CA SER A 130 14.97 -9.67 1.31
C SER A 130 16.25 -9.78 2.12
N ALA A 131 17.14 -10.68 1.71
CA ALA A 131 18.49 -10.70 2.23
C ALA A 131 19.25 -9.54 1.59
N LEU A 132 19.85 -8.70 2.43
CA LEU A 132 20.74 -7.67 1.98
C LEU A 132 22.09 -8.30 1.65
N SER A 133 22.48 -8.18 0.38
CA SER A 133 23.74 -8.73 -0.15
C SER A 133 24.86 -7.68 -0.25
N THR A 134 24.52 -6.40 -0.10
CA THR A 134 25.46 -5.27 -0.21
C THR A 134 25.15 -4.20 0.81
N ALA A 135 26.18 -3.54 1.35
CA ALA A 135 26.00 -2.44 2.29
C ALA A 135 25.14 -1.34 1.63
N THR A 136 24.11 -0.88 2.33
CA THR A 136 23.10 0.04 1.77
C THR A 136 22.99 1.30 2.61
N ALA A 137 22.81 2.45 1.96
CA ALA A 137 22.62 3.72 2.64
C ALA A 137 21.34 3.70 3.49
N VAL A 138 21.43 4.25 4.70
CA VAL A 138 20.31 4.41 5.62
C VAL A 138 20.10 5.89 5.88
N ILE A 139 18.87 6.36 5.68
CA ILE A 139 18.43 7.68 6.10
C ILE A 139 17.84 7.52 7.50
N VAL A 140 18.49 8.12 8.49
CA VAL A 140 18.03 8.09 9.88
C VAL A 140 17.21 9.33 10.13
N VAL A 141 15.95 9.14 10.52
CA VAL A 141 15.01 10.23 10.83
C VAL A 141 14.61 10.20 12.31
N ASP A 142 14.04 11.29 12.80
CA ASP A 142 13.67 11.45 14.21
C ASP A 142 12.54 10.51 14.65
N ASN A 143 11.48 10.40 13.87
CA ASN A 143 10.37 9.51 14.09
C ASN A 143 9.59 9.24 12.78
N ILE A 144 8.64 8.30 12.83
CA ILE A 144 7.83 7.96 11.65
C ILE A 144 6.85 9.05 11.20
N LEU A 145 6.47 9.98 12.08
CA LEU A 145 5.50 11.03 11.81
C LEU A 145 6.16 12.25 11.15
N ASP A 146 7.23 12.77 11.75
CA ASP A 146 7.91 14.00 11.32
C ASP A 146 8.94 13.74 10.21
N GLN A 147 9.58 12.56 10.24
CA GLN A 147 10.57 12.10 9.27
C GLN A 147 11.70 13.11 8.99
N LYS A 148 12.06 13.90 9.99
CA LYS A 148 13.15 14.87 9.87
C LYS A 148 14.48 14.13 9.87
N THR A 149 15.25 14.25 8.79
CA THR A 149 16.58 13.65 8.69
C THR A 149 17.48 14.14 9.81
N LEU A 150 17.98 13.20 10.59
CA LEU A 150 18.97 13.42 11.65
C LEU A 150 20.39 13.14 11.13
N SER A 151 20.54 12.05 10.37
CA SER A 151 21.82 11.64 9.82
C SER A 151 21.63 10.67 8.65
N THR A 152 22.75 10.37 7.99
CA THR A 152 22.85 9.25 7.05
C THR A 152 23.87 8.27 7.59
N SER A 153 23.55 6.98 7.54
CA SER A 153 24.46 5.91 7.93
C SER A 153 24.50 4.83 6.84
N THR A 154 25.12 3.70 7.15
CA THR A 154 25.19 2.57 6.23
C THR A 154 24.84 1.30 6.99
N TRP A 155 23.86 0.56 6.48
CA TRP A 155 23.53 -0.76 7.01
C TRP A 155 24.50 -1.77 6.42
N THR A 156 25.37 -2.29 7.26
CA THR A 156 26.36 -3.30 6.88
C THR A 156 25.78 -4.70 7.03
N LEU A 157 26.46 -5.66 6.41
CA LEU A 157 26.14 -7.08 6.55
C LEU A 157 26.48 -7.54 7.96
N ASP A 158 25.66 -8.41 8.53
CA ASP A 158 25.98 -9.11 9.77
C ASP A 158 27.25 -9.94 9.56
N SER A 159 28.27 -9.74 10.40
CA SER A 159 29.58 -10.38 10.27
C SER A 159 29.51 -11.89 10.42
N ASP A 160 28.56 -12.40 11.20
CA ASP A 160 28.47 -13.81 11.53
C ASP A 160 27.76 -14.61 10.43
N TRP A 161 26.88 -13.94 9.68
CA TRP A 161 26.04 -14.57 8.66
C TRP A 161 26.41 -14.17 7.23
N GLY A 162 27.15 -13.07 7.04
CA GLY A 162 27.51 -12.55 5.73
C GLY A 162 26.34 -11.92 4.97
N TYR A 163 25.21 -11.71 5.62
CA TYR A 163 24.04 -11.00 5.11
C TYR A 163 23.23 -10.40 6.26
N SER A 164 22.46 -9.35 5.98
CA SER A 164 21.49 -8.77 6.93
C SER A 164 20.08 -8.88 6.36
N TRP A 165 19.05 -8.95 7.20
CA TRP A 165 17.66 -8.91 6.70
C TRP A 165 17.14 -7.49 6.61
N GLN A 166 16.38 -7.23 5.56
CA GLN A 166 15.59 -6.01 5.40
C GLN A 166 14.13 -6.37 5.15
N ALA A 167 13.23 -5.53 5.65
CA ALA A 167 11.80 -5.75 5.57
C ALA A 167 11.09 -4.50 5.05
N VAL A 168 10.11 -4.71 4.18
CA VAL A 168 9.27 -3.66 3.62
C VAL A 168 7.82 -3.96 3.99
N TYR A 169 7.12 -2.93 4.47
CA TYR A 169 5.69 -2.98 4.65
C TYR A 169 5.00 -3.09 3.27
N PRO A 170 4.25 -4.16 2.99
CA PRO A 170 3.57 -4.29 1.72
C PRO A 170 2.50 -3.20 1.56
N ILE A 171 2.21 -2.85 0.31
CA ILE A 171 1.04 -2.02 -0.01
C ILE A 171 -0.14 -2.96 -0.19
N GLN A 172 -1.20 -2.77 0.59
CA GLN A 172 -2.45 -3.49 0.38
C GLN A 172 -3.26 -2.82 -0.72
N VAL A 173 -3.57 -3.56 -1.78
CA VAL A 173 -4.49 -3.14 -2.84
C VAL A 173 -5.69 -4.06 -2.86
N ARG A 174 -6.84 -3.50 -3.23
CA ARG A 174 -8.06 -4.26 -3.43
C ARG A 174 -8.61 -4.00 -4.83
N THR A 175 -9.03 -5.08 -5.48
CA THR A 175 -9.61 -5.07 -6.83
C THR A 175 -10.92 -5.82 -6.84
N GLY A 176 -11.87 -5.40 -7.68
CA GLY A 176 -13.22 -5.97 -7.69
C GLY A 176 -14.13 -5.26 -6.67
N GLY A 177 -15.24 -5.90 -6.28
CA GLY A 177 -16.13 -5.36 -5.25
C GLY A 177 -17.15 -4.29 -5.69
N CYS A 178 -17.26 -3.96 -6.98
CA CYS A 178 -18.41 -3.23 -7.52
C CYS A 178 -19.23 -4.12 -8.44
N ARG A 179 -20.39 -4.60 -7.96
CA ARG A 179 -21.50 -4.92 -8.85
C ARG A 179 -21.95 -3.58 -9.41
N VAL A 180 -21.55 -3.27 -10.64
CA VAL A 180 -22.14 -2.15 -11.36
C VAL A 180 -23.58 -2.57 -11.63
N ASP A 181 -24.52 -2.10 -10.83
CA ASP A 181 -25.90 -2.01 -11.29
C ASP A 181 -25.96 -0.79 -12.20
N SER A 182 -25.55 -0.96 -13.46
CA SER A 182 -25.64 0.07 -14.48
C SER A 182 -26.58 -0.38 -15.60
N ARG A 183 -27.87 -0.22 -15.30
CA ARG A 183 -28.80 0.44 -16.23
C ARG A 183 -28.54 1.95 -16.35
N SER A 184 -27.35 2.45 -15.98
CA SER A 184 -26.92 3.82 -16.29
C SER A 184 -26.21 3.82 -17.64
N ASN A 185 -26.95 4.22 -18.66
CA ASN A 185 -26.46 4.54 -20.00
C ASN A 185 -25.29 5.52 -19.90
N PHE A 186 -24.12 5.06 -20.33
CA PHE A 186 -22.97 5.90 -20.61
C PHE A 186 -23.19 6.51 -22.01
N GLU A 187 -23.96 7.60 -22.10
CA GLU A 187 -23.95 8.43 -23.30
C GLU A 187 -22.65 9.22 -23.31
N ILE A 188 -21.76 8.84 -24.22
CA ILE A 188 -20.56 9.61 -24.57
C ILE A 188 -21.05 10.87 -25.32
N TYR A 189 -21.16 11.99 -24.61
CA TYR A 189 -21.28 13.29 -25.24
C TYR A 189 -19.88 13.74 -25.70
N ALA A 190 -19.46 13.26 -26.87
CA ALA A 190 -18.35 13.87 -27.60
C ALA A 190 -18.91 15.07 -28.36
N ASP A 191 -18.85 16.24 -27.74
CA ASP A 191 -19.04 17.53 -28.41
C ASP A 191 -17.89 17.73 -29.41
N ASN A 192 -18.20 17.60 -30.69
CA ASN A 192 -17.37 18.06 -31.78
C ASN A 192 -18.21 19.02 -32.64
N HIS A 193 -18.29 20.27 -32.20
CA HIS A 193 -18.64 21.41 -33.03
C HIS A 193 -17.89 21.39 -34.38
N LYS A 194 -18.60 21.10 -35.48
CA LYS A 194 -18.44 21.75 -36.81
C LYS A 194 -19.55 21.31 -37.78
N HIS A 195 -20.41 22.27 -38.14
CA HIS A 195 -21.21 22.41 -39.38
C HIS A 195 -22.12 21.21 -39.76
N THR A 196 -23.42 21.32 -40.03
CA THR A 196 -24.21 22.35 -40.73
C THR A 196 -25.70 21.98 -40.55
N GLU A 197 -26.56 23.00 -40.46
CA GLU A 197 -28.01 23.06 -40.71
C GLU A 197 -28.80 21.76 -40.98
N HIS A 198 -29.91 21.54 -40.25
CA HIS A 198 -31.26 21.62 -40.83
C HIS A 198 -32.39 21.40 -39.79
N SER A 199 -33.38 22.29 -39.89
CA SER A 199 -34.78 22.22 -39.44
C SER A 199 -35.12 22.04 -37.96
N PHE A 200 -35.49 23.16 -37.34
CA PHE A 200 -36.45 23.23 -36.24
C PHE A 200 -37.84 22.78 -36.70
N ALA A 201 -38.49 21.91 -35.94
CA ALA A 201 -39.95 21.80 -35.92
C ALA A 201 -40.40 21.64 -34.47
N ASN A 202 -41.07 22.68 -33.98
CA ASN A 202 -41.75 22.73 -32.68
C ASN A 202 -42.84 21.66 -32.61
N ALA A 203 -42.99 21.02 -31.46
CA ALA A 203 -44.25 20.46 -31.03
C ALA A 203 -44.47 20.85 -29.58
N ASP A 204 -45.45 21.73 -29.41
CA ASP A 204 -46.00 22.23 -28.15
C ASP A 204 -46.37 21.09 -27.19
N LEU A 205 -45.95 21.24 -25.93
CA LEU A 205 -46.47 20.53 -24.77
C LEU A 205 -47.26 21.55 -23.97
N ASP A 206 -48.59 21.55 -24.12
CA ASP A 206 -49.47 22.25 -23.19
C ASP A 206 -50.13 21.24 -22.24
N ILE A 207 -50.09 21.59 -20.95
CA ILE A 207 -50.40 20.72 -19.83
C ILE A 207 -51.74 21.15 -19.24
N GLY A 208 -52.71 20.22 -19.25
CA GLY A 208 -53.73 20.15 -18.20
C GLY A 208 -54.90 21.14 -18.27
N PRO A 209 -55.90 20.94 -17.38
CA PRO A 209 -57.34 21.05 -17.67
C PRO A 209 -57.93 22.45 -17.79
#